data_AF-A0AAN7UVU8-F1
#
_entry.id   AF-A0AAN7UVU8-F1
#
_cell.length_a   1.000
_cell.length_b   1.000
_cell.length_c   1.000
_cell.angle_alpha   90.00
_cell.angle_beta   90.00
_cell.angle_gamma   90.00
#
_symmetry.space_group_name_H-M   'P 1'
#
loop_
_entity.id
_entity.type
_entity.pdbx_description
1 polymer ?
#
loop_
_entity_poly.entity_id
_entity_poly.type
_entity_poly.pdbx_seq_one_letter_code
_entity_poly.pdbx_strand_id
1 'polypeptide(L)' 'MHYNRYLAVAARAVRRSLKDDKRVAAERRGEMDLRFAKWENGKMGEPKNLAEVNASTASESANSA' A
#
# COMPACT_ATOMS: atom_id res chain seq x y z
N MET A 1 8.58 5.31 -11.64
CA MET A 1 7.34 4.81 -11.02
C MET A 1 6.88 3.58 -11.78
N HIS A 2 6.56 2.49 -11.10
CA HIS A 2 6.02 1.30 -11.77
C HIS A 2 4.51 1.48 -11.98
N TYR A 3 3.98 0.99 -13.11
CA TYR A 3 2.58 1.13 -13.52
C TYR A 3 1.58 0.75 -12.40
N ASN A 4 1.86 -0.33 -11.67
CA ASN A 4 1.04 -0.80 -10.56
C ASN A 4 0.93 0.23 -9.41
N ARG A 5 2.02 0.97 -9.13
CA ARG A 5 2.02 2.02 -8.11
C ARG A 5 1.16 3.20 -8.54
N TYR A 6 1.23 3.59 -9.81
CA TYR A 6 0.43 4.70 -10.37
C TYR A 6 -1.07 4.40 -10.27
N LEU A 7 -1.51 3.22 -10.74
CA LEU A 7 -2.91 2.83 -10.65
C LEU A 7 -3.41 2.77 -9.20
N ALA A 8 -2.60 2.27 -8.26
CA ALA A 8 -2.97 2.22 -6.85
C ALA A 8 -3.20 3.63 -6.24
N VAL A 9 -2.39 4.63 -6.62
CA VAL A 9 -2.55 6.03 -6.19
C VAL A 9 -3.81 6.63 -6.79
N ALA A 10 -3.96 6.55 -8.11
CA ALA A 10 -5.12 7.11 -8.81
C ALA A 10 -6.44 6.51 -8.28
N ALA A 11 -6.48 5.19 -8.10
CA ALA A 11 -7.65 4.52 -7.54
C ALA A 11 -7.96 4.96 -6.10
N ARG A 12 -6.95 5.28 -5.28
CA ARG A 12 -7.19 5.80 -3.91
C ARG A 12 -7.83 7.19 -3.95
N ALA A 13 -7.34 8.08 -4.82
CA ALA A 13 -7.90 9.41 -4.99
C ALA A 13 -9.38 9.35 -5.43
N VAL A 14 -9.68 8.50 -6.43
CA VAL A 14 -11.05 8.32 -6.94
C VAL A 14 -12.01 7.77 -5.89
N ARG A 15 -11.57 6.83 -5.03
CA ARG A 15 -12.42 6.32 -3.94
C ARG A 15 -12.86 7.41 -2.97
N ARG A 16 -11.95 8.34 -2.64
CA ARG A 16 -12.20 9.44 -1.71
C ARG A 16 -13.09 10.54 -2.30
N SER A 17 -13.23 10.62 -3.62
CA SER A 17 -14.10 11.60 -4.28
C SER A 17 -15.54 11.09 -4.50
N LEU A 18 -15.87 9.85 -4.11
CA LEU A 18 -17.23 9.32 -4.24
C LEU A 18 -18.14 9.80 -3.10
N LYS A 19 -19.45 9.86 -3.38
CA LYS A 19 -20.50 10.05 -2.36
C LYS A 19 -20.49 8.91 -1.35
N ASP A 20 -20.91 9.19 -0.11
CA ASP A 20 -20.81 8.26 1.02
C ASP A 20 -21.39 6.87 0.74
N ASP A 21 -22.57 6.79 0.11
CA ASP A 21 -23.24 5.53 -0.23
C ASP A 21 -22.37 4.57 -1.06
N LYS A 22 -21.50 5.11 -1.92
CA LYS A 22 -20.61 4.34 -2.79
C LYS A 22 -19.19 4.29 -2.26
N ARG A 23 -18.80 5.26 -1.42
CA ARG A 23 -17.48 5.36 -0.81
C ARG A 23 -17.20 4.19 0.13
N VAL A 24 -18.14 3.82 1.00
CA VAL A 24 -17.94 2.73 1.99
C VAL A 24 -17.59 1.40 1.31
N ALA A 25 -18.35 1.01 0.30
CA ALA A 25 -18.08 -0.23 -0.47
C ALA A 25 -16.78 -0.14 -1.29
N ALA A 26 -16.39 1.06 -1.73
CA ALA A 26 -15.17 1.28 -2.48
C ALA A 26 -13.91 1.29 -1.59
N GLU A 27 -14.00 1.86 -0.39
CA GLU A 27 -12.95 1.90 0.63
C GLU A 27 -12.62 0.50 1.16
N ARG A 28 -13.62 -0.32 1.44
CA ARG A 28 -13.43 -1.72 1.86
C ARG A 28 -12.62 -2.55 0.84
N ARG A 29 -12.78 -2.27 -0.45
CA ARG A 29 -11.99 -2.91 -1.53
C ARG A 29 -10.53 -2.43 -1.60
N GLY A 30 -10.22 -1.32 -0.95
CA GLY A 30 -8.87 -0.76 -0.84
C GLY A 30 -8.08 -1.30 0.35
N GLU A 31 -8.73 -2.01 1.28
CA GLU A 31 -8.08 -2.63 2.43
C GLU A 31 -7.30 -3.88 1.99
N MET A 32 -6.01 -3.90 2.29
CA MET A 32 -5.13 -5.04 2.02
C MET A 32 -4.25 -5.28 3.23
N ASP A 33 -4.46 -6.39 3.93
CA ASP A 33 -3.55 -6.87 4.98
C ASP A 33 -2.64 -7.95 4.39
N LEU A 34 -1.56 -7.50 3.74
CA LEU A 34 -0.58 -8.40 3.13
C LEU A 34 0.67 -8.45 4.00
N ARG A 35 1.19 -9.66 4.24
CA ARG A 35 2.50 -9.87 4.85
C ARG A 35 3.44 -10.51 3.85
N PHE A 36 4.69 -10.06 3.82
CA PHE A 36 5.72 -10.61 2.96
C PHE A 36 6.96 -10.95 3.79
N ALA A 37 7.60 -12.07 3.46
CA ALA A 37 8.89 -12.44 4.01
C ALA A 37 9.89 -12.49 2.85
N LYS A 38 10.98 -11.73 2.95
CA LYS A 38 12.05 -11.79 1.94
C LYS A 38 12.82 -13.08 2.14
N TRP A 39 12.93 -13.89 1.08
CA TRP A 39 13.80 -15.07 1.09
C TRP A 39 15.17 -14.68 0.57
N GLU A 40 16.22 -14.99 1.33
CA GLU A 40 17.61 -14.77 0.93
C GLU A 40 18.44 -15.99 1.29
N ASN A 41 19.31 -16.42 0.37
CA ASN A 41 20.19 -17.59 0.56
C ASN A 41 19.46 -18.85 1.05
N GLY A 42 18.25 -19.08 0.56
CA GLY A 42 17.42 -20.23 0.92
C GLY A 42 16.79 -20.19 2.31
N LYS A 43 16.92 -19.07 3.05
CA LYS A 43 16.26 -18.87 4.34
C LYS A 43 15.17 -17.81 4.24
N MET A 44 14.02 -18.11 4.83
CA MET A 44 12.92 -17.15 4.97
C MET A 44 13.31 -16.11 6.03
N GLY A 45 13.29 -14.83 5.66
CA GLY A 45 13.43 -13.73 6.60
C GLY A 45 12.16 -13.47 7.42
N GLU A 46 12.19 -12.44 8.26
CA GLU A 46 11.04 -12.09 9.09
C GLU A 46 9.85 -11.60 8.26
N PRO A 47 8.62 -12.08 8.56
CA PRO A 47 7.41 -11.61 7.88
C PRO A 47 7.11 -10.17 8.31
N LYS A 48 7.05 -9.26 7.33
CA LYS A 48 6.73 -7.85 7.54
C LYS A 48 5.36 -7.53 6.96
N ASN A 49 4.63 -6.63 7.62
CA ASN A 49 3.38 -6.12 7.08
C ASN A 49 3.66 -5.13 5.94
N LEU A 50 3.04 -5.33 4.78
CA LEU A 50 3.21 -4.48 3.61
C LEU A 50 2.72 -3.05 3.87
N ALA A 51 1.66 -2.86 4.66
CA ALA A 51 1.14 -1.54 4.98
C ALA A 51 2.14 -0.73 5.83
N GLU A 52 2.73 -1.36 6.85
CA GLU A 52 3.73 -0.76 7.73
C GLU A 52 5.00 -0.39 6.96
N VAL A 53 5.50 -1.30 6.12
CA VAL A 53 6.70 -1.04 5.29
C VAL A 53 6.47 0.10 4.30
N ASN A 54 5.27 0.17 3.70
CA ASN A 54 4.94 1.28 2.80
C ASN A 54 4.84 2.62 3.54
N ALA A 55 4.36 2.63 4.79
CA ALA A 55 4.28 3.82 5.62
C ALA A 55 5.68 4.31 6.03
N SER A 56 6.58 3.41 6.44
CA SER A 56 7.96 3.75 6.79
C SER A 56 8.76 4.25 5.59
N THR A 57 8.58 3.61 4.42
CA THR A 57 9.22 4.04 3.16
C THR A 57 8.76 5.44 2.76
N ALA A 58 7.46 5.76 2.95
CA ALA A 58 6.93 7.09 2.64
C ALA A 58 7.53 8.18 3.55
N SER A 59 7.76 7.90 4.84
CA SER A 59 8.42 8.83 5.74
C SER A 59 9.92 9.02 5.43
N GLU A 60 10.64 7.93 5.11
CA GLU A 60 12.06 8.01 4.74
C GLU A 60 12.28 8.79 3.44
N SER A 61 11.38 8.63 2.47
CA SER A 61 11.40 9.38 1.21
C SER A 61 11.12 10.88 1.39
N ALA A 62 10.35 11.26 2.41
CA ALA A 62 10.02 12.65 2.71
C ALA A 62 11.15 13.39 3.46
N ASN A 63 11.98 12.64 4.19
CA ASN A 63 13.09 13.20 4.98
C ASN A 63 14.42 13.27 4.20
N SER A 64 14.42 12.80 2.95
CA SER A 64 15.57 12.78 2.03
C SER A 64 15.42 13.77 0.86
N ALA A 65 14.47 14.70 0.97
CA ALA A 65 14.20 15.82 0.05
C ALA A 65 14.28 17.15 0.80
#